data_AF-A0A2A4QMI0-F1
#
_entry.id   AF-A0A2A4QMI0-F1
#
_cell.length_a   1.000
_cell.length_b   1.000
_cell.length_c   1.000
_cell.angle_alpha   90.00
_cell.angle_beta   90.00
_cell.angle_gamma   90.00
#
_symmetry.space_group_name_H-M   'P 1'
#
loop_
_entity.id
_entity.type
_entity.pdbx_description
1 polymer ?
#
loop_
_entity_poly.entity_id
_entity_poly.type
_entity_poly.pdbx_seq_one_letter_code
_entity_poly.pdbx_strand_id
1 'polypeptide(L)' 'MAVTKFKAQRAILLDNGHINIDAGLNDVRAVLSDKGNVIMFFCRYIRDIPRVESLVNDFAYQSPNCKLVEVN' A
#
# COMPACT_ATOMS: atom_id res chain seq x y z
N MET A 1 1.03 6.78 -5.92
CA MET A 1 1.91 6.16 -4.90
C MET A 1 2.88 5.16 -5.51
N ALA A 2 2.43 4.09 -6.18
CA ALA A 2 3.33 3.07 -6.76
C ALA A 2 4.46 3.66 -7.62
N VAL A 3 4.13 4.49 -8.62
CA VAL A 3 5.13 5.10 -9.50
C VAL A 3 5.97 6.15 -8.77
N THR A 4 5.31 7.07 -8.07
CA THR A 4 5.96 8.26 -7.50
C THR A 4 6.75 8.00 -6.22
N LYS A 5 6.37 7.01 -5.41
CA LYS A 5 6.95 6.75 -4.08
C LYS A 5 7.73 5.43 -4.00
N PHE A 6 7.33 4.42 -4.77
CA PHE A 6 8.02 3.13 -4.82
C PHE A 6 8.86 2.93 -6.07
N LYS A 7 8.94 3.94 -6.96
CA LYS A 7 9.64 3.85 -8.26
C LYS A 7 9.16 2.69 -9.13
N ALA A 8 7.93 2.23 -8.91
CA ALA A 8 7.33 1.18 -9.73
C ALA A 8 7.03 1.71 -11.14
N GLN A 9 7.08 0.85 -12.16
CA GLN A 9 6.55 1.23 -13.47
C GLN A 9 5.03 1.44 -13.41
N ARG A 10 4.33 0.57 -12.69
CA ARG A 10 2.88 0.64 -12.40
C ARG A 10 2.54 -0.26 -11.22
N ALA A 11 1.33 -0.12 -10.69
CA ALA A 11 0.74 -1.13 -9.82
C ALA A 11 0.24 -2.32 -10.67
N ILE A 12 0.39 -3.55 -10.17
CA ILE A 12 0.03 -4.78 -10.90
C ILE A 12 -0.95 -5.60 -10.05
N LEU A 13 -2.14 -5.88 -10.58
CA LEU A 13 -3.10 -6.79 -9.98
C LEU A 13 -2.62 -8.24 -10.17
N LEU A 14 -2.62 -9.00 -9.08
CA LEU A 14 -2.24 -10.42 -9.04
C LEU A 14 -3.50 -11.30 -9.07
N ASP A 15 -3.34 -12.57 -9.45
CA ASP A 15 -4.45 -13.54 -9.55
C ASP A 15 -5.20 -13.76 -8.22
N ASN A 16 -4.55 -13.48 -7.09
CA ASN A 16 -5.15 -13.57 -5.75
C ASN A 16 -5.85 -12.27 -5.31
N GLY A 17 -6.07 -11.31 -6.20
CA GLY A 17 -6.73 -10.03 -5.91
C GLY A 17 -5.85 -8.99 -5.21
N HIS A 18 -4.60 -9.34 -4.88
CA HIS A 18 -3.66 -8.39 -4.28
C HIS A 18 -3.05 -7.51 -5.37
N ILE A 19 -2.55 -6.34 -4.97
CA ILE A 19 -1.91 -5.40 -5.90
C ILE A 19 -0.45 -5.24 -5.48
N ASN A 20 0.49 -5.64 -6.33
CA ASN A 20 1.91 -5.30 -6.15
C ASN A 20 2.13 -3.81 -6.49
N ILE A 21 2.81 -3.08 -5.61
CA ILE A 21 3.05 -1.64 -5.77
C ILE A 21 4.53 -1.23 -5.77
N ASP A 22 5.47 -2.19 -5.80
CA ASP A 22 6.88 -1.96 -5.46
C ASP A 22 7.88 -2.36 -6.54
N ALA A 23 7.63 -1.90 -7.77
CA ALA A 23 8.52 -2.12 -8.91
C ALA A 23 8.75 -3.61 -9.24
N GLY A 24 7.84 -4.49 -8.83
CA GLY A 24 7.92 -5.93 -9.12
C GLY A 24 8.83 -6.72 -8.17
N LEU A 25 9.32 -6.10 -7.08
CA LEU A 25 10.12 -6.79 -6.07
C LEU A 25 9.28 -7.71 -5.17
N ASN A 26 7.97 -7.44 -5.05
CA ASN A 26 7.02 -8.19 -4.23
C ASN A 26 7.26 -8.07 -2.72
N ASP A 27 7.91 -7.00 -2.29
CA ASP A 27 8.12 -6.61 -0.90
C ASP A 27 6.94 -5.84 -0.32
N VAL A 28 6.14 -5.13 -1.14
CA VAL A 28 4.94 -4.42 -0.70
C VAL A 28 3.73 -4.72 -1.57
N ARG A 29 2.62 -5.10 -0.92
CA ARG A 29 1.33 -5.37 -1.56
C ARG A 29 0.23 -4.51 -0.94
N ALA A 30 -0.70 -4.04 -1.75
CA ALA A 30 -1.99 -3.55 -1.28
C ALA A 30 -3.03 -4.66 -1.35
N VAL A 31 -3.88 -4.74 -0.34
CA VAL A 31 -4.97 -5.71 -0.21
C VAL A 31 -6.25 -4.90 0.02
N LEU A 32 -7.26 -5.13 -0.82
CA LEU A 32 -8.56 -4.50 -0.68
C LEU A 32 -9.41 -5.34 0.28
N SER A 33 -9.99 -4.70 1.29
CA SER A 33 -10.89 -5.38 2.21
C SER A 33 -12.29 -5.47 1.63
N ASP A 34 -12.89 -6.65 1.66
CA ASP A 34 -14.28 -6.87 1.21
C ASP A 34 -15.31 -6.23 2.14
N LYS A 35 -14.92 -5.87 3.38
CA LYS A 35 -15.84 -5.44 4.45
C LYS A 35 -15.95 -3.92 4.61
N GLY A 36 -15.18 -3.15 3.86
CA GLY A 36 -15.19 -1.70 3.93
C GLY A 36 -14.11 -1.17 3.02
N ASN A 37 -14.35 -0.01 2.39
CA ASN A 37 -13.46 0.69 1.46
C ASN A 37 -12.10 1.03 2.10
N VAL A 38 -11.33 0.00 2.43
CA VAL A 38 -10.10 0.00 3.20
C VAL A 38 -9.06 -0.70 2.35
N ILE A 39 -7.94 -0.02 2.19
CA ILE A 39 -6.76 -0.54 1.53
C ILE A 39 -5.75 -0.85 2.61
N MET A 40 -5.45 -2.13 2.80
CA MET A 40 -4.40 -2.59 3.72
C MET A 40 -3.08 -2.72 2.96
N PHE A 41 -1.98 -2.36 3.59
CA PHE A 41 -0.65 -2.52 3.01
C PHE A 41 0.10 -3.62 3.76
N PHE A 42 0.57 -4.61 3.02
CA PHE A 42 1.34 -5.73 3.53
C PHE A 42 2.81 -5.57 3.11
N CYS A 43 3.71 -5.60 4.09
CA CYS A 43 5.15 -5.63 3.87
C CYS A 43 5.67 -7.06 4.05
N ARG A 44 6.46 -7.55 3.10
CA ARG A 44 7.15 -8.84 3.20
C ARG A 44 8.21 -8.85 4.28
N TYR A 45 8.89 -7.73 4.48
CA TYR A 45 9.98 -7.58 5.44
C TYR A 45 9.64 -6.53 6.49
N ILE A 46 9.89 -6.84 7.77
CA ILE A 46 9.64 -5.93 8.90
C ILE A 46 10.40 -4.60 8.73
N ARG A 47 11.62 -4.65 8.17
CA ARG A 47 12.45 -3.46 7.92
C ARG A 47 11.78 -2.41 7.03
N ASP A 48 10.82 -2.81 6.19
CA ASP A 48 10.11 -1.92 5.28
C ASP A 48 8.90 -1.25 5.92
N ILE A 49 8.41 -1.76 7.06
CA ILE A 49 7.22 -1.23 7.75
C ILE A 49 7.36 0.28 8.04
N PRO A 50 8.44 0.77 8.70
CA PRO A 50 8.52 2.19 9.05
C PRO A 50 8.49 3.12 7.82
N ARG A 51 9.15 2.69 6.73
CA ARG A 51 9.17 3.43 5.47
C ARG A 51 7.78 3.46 4.82
N VAL A 52 7.09 2.32 4.79
CA VAL A 52 5.76 2.23 4.18
C VAL A 52 4.72 2.99 5.00
N GLU A 53 4.76 2.90 6.34
CA GLU A 53 3.90 3.68 7.23
C GLU A 53 4.06 5.18 6.99
N SER A 54 5.30 5.69 6.93
CA SER A 54 5.55 7.09 6.60
C SER A 54 4.93 7.50 5.26
N LEU A 55 5.06 6.68 4.22
CA LEU A 55 4.48 6.97 2.91
C LEU A 55 2.95 6.96 2.91
N VAL A 56 2.33 6.05 3.67
CA VAL A 56 0.88 5.94 3.80
C VAL A 56 0.33 7.11 4.62
N ASN A 57 1.02 7.51 5.68
CA ASN A 57 0.69 8.69 6.49
C ASN A 57 0.73 9.97 5.66
N ASP A 58 1.81 10.19 4.90
CA ASP A 58 1.95 11.33 3.99
C ASP A 58 0.80 11.38 2.97
N PHE A 59 0.45 10.23 2.40
CA PHE A 59 -0.63 10.14 1.43
C PHE A 59 -2.00 10.44 2.03
N ALA A 60 -2.30 9.90 3.21
CA ALA A 60 -3.55 10.18 3.92
C ALA A 60 -3.66 11.66 4.29
N TYR A 61 -2.57 12.28 4.75
CA TYR A 61 -2.52 13.71 5.03
C TYR A 61 -2.80 14.58 3.80
N GLN A 62 -2.30 14.17 2.62
CA GLN A 62 -2.47 14.90 1.36
C GLN A 62 -3.80 14.59 0.64
N SER A 63 -4.53 13.56 1.07
CA SER A 63 -5.73 13.07 0.38
C SER A 63 -6.95 13.21 1.27
N PRO A 64 -7.75 14.29 1.15
CA PRO A 64 -8.86 14.57 2.08
C PRO A 64 -9.97 13.50 2.08
N ASN A 65 -10.02 12.65 1.06
CA ASN A 65 -10.98 11.54 0.95
C ASN A 65 -10.47 10.22 1.56
N CYS A 66 -9.25 10.20 2.09
CA CYS A 66 -8.63 9.02 2.68
C CYS A 66 -8.26 9.33 4.13
N LYS A 67 -8.59 8.41 5.04
CA LYS A 67 -8.19 8.50 6.45
C LYS A 67 -7.52 7.20 6.86
N LEU A 68 -6.54 7.32 7.74
CA LEU A 68 -5.98 6.16 8.42
C LEU A 68 -7.04 5.56 9.33
N VAL A 69 -7.09 4.24 9.36
CA VAL A 69 -7.98 3.47 10.22
C VAL A 69 -7.13 2.49 10.99
N GLU A 70 -7.37 2.38 12.29
CA GLU A 70 -6.83 1.27 13.07
C GLU A 70 -7.57 0.00 12.68
N VAL A 71 -6.82 -1.04 12.37
CA VAL A 71 -7.35 -2.36 12.05
C VAL A 71 -7.11 -3.22 13.28
N ASN A 72 -8.17 -3.42 14.08
CA ASN A 72 -8.16 -4.31 15.25
C ASN A 72 -8.12 -5.78 14.85
#